data_AF-A0A8D8H5G6-F1
#
_entry.id   AF-A0A8D8H5G6-F1
#
_cell.length_a   1.000
_cell.length_b   1.000
_cell.length_c   1.000
_cell.angle_alpha   90.00
_cell.angle_beta   90.00
_cell.angle_gamma   90.00
#
_symmetry.space_group_name_H-M   'P 1'
#
loop_
_entity.id
_entity.type
_entity.pdbx_description
1 polymer ?
#
loop_
_entity_poly.entity_id
_entity_poly.type
_entity_poly.pdbx_seq_one_letter_code
_entity_poly.pdbx_strand_id
1 'polypeptide(L)'
;MRNIGTMTLKTIQRHMSKYTTNVVEGIIDVEGLKAYLEENGYPMAVSICEDGTRLTAATEYSYTDDSLTGLVAPFDENGMPVQNLFKATTPHKVMEDVKNYPTGNYAYVMLAVPLVAGAAPFVLYFACSDNKFTHVDVLNRWAYLEEVLSSVGIRIVSYNADGDPRLLKAMNIRACLDQERQPSPLGGYYIVNSNYAPNAQDATHGTNKFRNRLLTKDLIIGDYTIGKCHLTTLIKKYKKFQHGLTWSDINLKDKMKYAPTLKLIK
;
A
#
# COMPACT_ATOMS: atom_id res chain seq x y z
N MET A 1 18.57 38.45 -18.91
CA MET A 1 18.28 37.01 -18.69
C MET A 1 18.37 36.31 -20.04
N ARG A 2 19.17 35.25 -20.17
CA ARG A 2 19.25 34.48 -21.42
C ARG A 2 17.95 33.69 -21.57
N ASN A 3 17.21 33.91 -22.66
CA ASN A 3 16.10 33.07 -23.09
C ASN A 3 16.67 31.67 -23.39
N ILE A 4 16.58 30.75 -22.43
CA ILE A 4 16.85 29.34 -22.70
C ILE A 4 15.69 28.86 -23.58
N GLY A 5 16.00 28.40 -24.80
CA GLY A 5 15.02 27.83 -25.72
C GLY A 5 14.37 26.60 -25.12
N THR A 6 13.28 26.81 -24.38
CA THR A 6 12.55 25.78 -23.66
C THR A 6 11.17 25.61 -24.28
N MET A 7 10.66 24.38 -24.24
CA MET A 7 9.30 24.09 -24.68
C MET A 7 8.30 24.88 -23.81
N THR A 8 7.24 25.37 -24.44
CA THR A 8 6.16 26.02 -23.72
C THR A 8 5.42 25.04 -22.81
N LEU A 9 4.86 25.52 -21.71
CA LEU A 9 4.06 24.72 -20.78
C LEU A 9 2.95 23.92 -21.52
N LYS A 10 2.26 24.55 -22.47
CA LYS A 10 1.24 23.89 -23.30
C LYS A 10 1.80 22.73 -24.13
N THR A 11 3.01 22.89 -24.65
CA THR A 11 3.66 21.83 -25.43
C THR A 11 4.05 20.66 -24.53
N ILE A 12 4.54 20.94 -23.32
CA ILE A 12 4.86 19.92 -22.32
C ILE A 12 3.59 19.19 -21.87
N GLN A 13 2.52 19.92 -21.52
CA GLN A 13 1.24 19.34 -21.11
C GLN A 13 0.64 18.44 -22.19
N ARG A 14 0.65 18.90 -23.45
CA ARG A 14 0.19 18.10 -24.60
C ARG A 14 1.07 16.87 -24.84
N HIS A 15 2.37 16.99 -24.62
CA HIS A 15 3.29 15.86 -24.73
C HIS A 15 3.00 14.84 -23.63
N MET A 16 2.90 15.29 -22.37
CA MET A 16 2.54 14.43 -21.24
C MET A 16 1.21 13.73 -21.51
N SER A 17 0.14 14.47 -21.83
CA SER A 17 -1.19 13.89 -22.09
C SER A 17 -1.21 12.86 -23.24
N LYS A 18 -0.24 12.91 -24.14
CA LYS A 18 -0.12 11.93 -25.24
C LYS A 18 0.57 10.62 -24.80
N TYR A 19 1.47 10.69 -23.82
CA TYR A 19 2.34 9.57 -23.44
C TYR A 19 2.12 9.06 -22.01
N THR A 20 1.29 9.72 -21.20
CA THR A 20 0.78 9.15 -19.94
C THR A 20 -0.53 8.42 -20.18
N THR A 21 -0.61 7.17 -19.74
CA THR A 21 -1.89 6.48 -19.54
C THR A 21 -2.65 7.17 -18.42
N ASN A 22 -3.92 7.50 -18.67
CA ASN A 22 -4.80 8.01 -17.64
C ASN A 22 -5.31 6.83 -16.83
N VAL A 23 -4.64 6.51 -15.72
CA VAL A 23 -5.26 5.68 -14.68
C VAL A 23 -6.49 6.44 -14.20
N VAL A 24 -7.65 5.79 -14.20
CA VAL A 24 -8.92 6.40 -13.80
C VAL A 24 -9.23 5.99 -12.36
N GLU A 25 -9.70 6.94 -11.56
CA GLU A 25 -10.07 6.69 -10.17
C GLU A 25 -11.12 5.57 -10.08
N GLY A 26 -10.91 4.60 -9.20
CA GLY A 26 -11.84 3.49 -8.99
C GLY A 26 -11.79 2.40 -10.08
N ILE A 27 -10.88 2.51 -11.06
CA ILE A 27 -10.75 1.54 -12.17
C ILE A 27 -9.37 0.89 -12.14
N ILE A 28 -9.34 -0.43 -12.36
CA ILE A 28 -8.09 -1.20 -12.49
C ILE A 28 -7.58 -1.07 -13.93
N ASP A 29 -6.38 -0.53 -14.12
CA ASP A 29 -5.76 -0.35 -15.45
C ASP A 29 -5.07 -1.63 -15.93
N VAL A 30 -5.88 -2.63 -16.29
CA VAL A 30 -5.43 -3.96 -16.73
C VAL A 30 -4.63 -3.88 -18.04
N GLU A 31 -5.17 -3.18 -19.04
CA GLU A 31 -4.54 -3.03 -20.35
C GLU A 31 -3.26 -2.20 -20.28
N GLY A 32 -3.24 -1.13 -19.47
CA GLY A 32 -2.03 -0.35 -19.24
C GLY A 32 -0.93 -1.16 -18.58
N LEU A 33 -1.26 -1.99 -17.59
CA LEU A 33 -0.28 -2.90 -16.98
C LEU A 33 0.25 -3.92 -17.99
N LYS A 34 -0.62 -4.53 -18.80
CA LYS A 34 -0.21 -5.48 -19.84
C LYS A 34 0.77 -4.86 -20.83
N ALA A 35 0.39 -3.71 -21.40
CA ALA A 35 1.25 -2.99 -22.33
C ALA A 35 2.60 -2.63 -21.68
N TYR A 36 2.59 -2.16 -20.43
CA TYR A 36 3.80 -1.86 -19.69
C TYR A 36 4.74 -3.08 -19.55
N LEU A 37 4.20 -4.25 -19.22
CA LEU A 37 4.99 -5.48 -19.11
C LEU A 37 5.56 -5.90 -20.47
N GLU A 38 4.74 -5.88 -21.53
CA GLU A 38 5.13 -6.28 -22.89
C GLU A 38 6.19 -5.36 -23.49
N GLU A 39 5.99 -4.04 -23.41
CA GLU A 39 6.92 -3.02 -23.96
C GLU A 39 8.31 -3.07 -23.32
N ASN A 40 8.38 -3.47 -22.05
CA ASN A 40 9.64 -3.58 -21.32
C ASN A 40 10.23 -5.00 -21.32
N GLY A 41 9.56 -5.97 -21.96
CA GLY A 41 10.01 -7.37 -21.97
C GLY A 41 10.01 -8.02 -20.59
N TYR A 42 9.13 -7.58 -19.69
CA TYR A 42 9.00 -8.13 -18.35
C TYR A 42 8.13 -9.40 -18.35
N PRO A 43 8.30 -10.30 -17.36
CA PRO A 43 7.41 -11.43 -17.19
C PRO A 43 5.95 -10.98 -16.98
N MET A 44 4.99 -11.76 -17.48
CA MET A 44 3.56 -11.60 -17.20
C MET A 44 3.21 -12.06 -15.76
N ALA A 45 3.94 -11.53 -14.79
CA ALA A 45 3.85 -11.88 -13.39
C ALA A 45 4.23 -10.68 -12.51
N VAL A 46 3.38 -10.35 -11.54
CA VAL A 46 3.53 -9.16 -10.70
C VAL A 46 3.25 -9.44 -9.23
N SER A 47 3.90 -8.67 -8.35
CA SER A 47 3.54 -8.55 -6.95
C SER A 47 2.65 -7.34 -6.75
N ILE A 48 1.53 -7.50 -6.04
CA ILE A 48 0.62 -6.40 -5.74
C ILE A 48 1.02 -5.79 -4.40
N CYS A 49 1.11 -4.46 -4.34
CA CYS A 49 1.42 -3.70 -3.13
C CYS A 49 0.33 -2.65 -2.88
N GLU A 50 -0.30 -2.68 -1.70
CA GLU A 50 -1.39 -1.76 -1.35
C GLU A 50 -1.02 -0.89 -0.15
N ASP A 51 -1.30 0.41 -0.26
CA ASP A 51 -1.11 1.38 0.82
C ASP A 51 -2.04 2.60 0.65
N GLY A 52 -2.23 3.35 1.73
CA GLY A 52 -2.98 4.59 1.75
C GLY A 52 -2.14 5.77 2.23
N THR A 53 -2.04 6.82 1.40
CA THR A 53 -1.41 8.08 1.82
C THR A 53 -2.45 9.11 2.21
N ARG A 54 -2.21 9.87 3.29
CA ARG A 54 -3.14 10.89 3.76
C ARG A 54 -3.18 12.08 2.81
N LEU A 55 -4.38 12.54 2.48
CA LEU A 55 -4.63 13.72 1.67
C LEU A 55 -5.17 14.88 2.51
N THR A 56 -5.06 16.10 1.97
CA THR A 56 -5.91 17.20 2.38
C THR A 56 -7.29 16.99 1.77
N ALA A 57 -8.31 16.84 2.60
CA ALA A 57 -9.67 16.61 2.14
C ALA A 57 -10.16 17.79 1.32
N ALA A 58 -10.51 17.54 0.06
CA ALA A 58 -11.07 18.50 -0.87
C ALA A 58 -12.01 17.79 -1.83
N THR A 59 -13.04 18.50 -2.29
CA THR A 59 -13.94 18.04 -3.34
C THR A 59 -13.86 19.04 -4.48
N GLU A 60 -13.56 18.55 -5.67
CA GLU A 60 -13.32 19.37 -6.85
C GLU A 60 -14.19 18.89 -8.01
N TYR A 61 -14.45 19.80 -8.96
CA TYR A 61 -15.14 19.45 -10.19
C TYR A 61 -14.10 19.20 -11.30
N SER A 62 -14.12 18.01 -11.89
CA SER A 62 -13.37 17.68 -13.09
C SER A 62 -14.19 18.06 -14.32
N TYR A 63 -13.74 19.08 -15.05
CA TYR A 63 -14.32 19.45 -16.34
C TYR A 63 -14.02 18.41 -17.44
N THR A 64 -12.98 17.60 -17.27
CA THR A 64 -12.57 16.57 -18.24
C THR A 64 -13.57 15.42 -18.24
N ASP A 65 -14.02 15.01 -17.06
CA ASP A 65 -14.86 13.82 -16.87
C ASP A 65 -16.32 14.17 -16.56
N ASP A 66 -16.62 15.47 -16.46
CA ASP A 66 -17.90 16.02 -16.01
C ASP A 66 -18.38 15.32 -14.72
N SER A 67 -17.53 15.35 -13.69
CA SER A 67 -17.75 14.65 -12.42
C SER A 67 -17.12 15.36 -11.23
N LEU A 68 -17.57 15.03 -10.03
CA LEU A 68 -16.89 15.40 -8.79
C LEU A 68 -15.78 14.41 -8.46
N THR A 69 -14.65 14.92 -8.00
CA THR A 69 -13.52 14.14 -7.46
C THR A 69 -13.37 14.43 -5.97
N GLY A 70 -12.79 13.49 -5.22
CA GLY A 70 -12.53 13.67 -3.78
C GLY A 70 -13.68 13.22 -2.86
N LEU A 71 -14.83 12.82 -3.40
CA LEU A 71 -15.87 12.13 -2.63
C LEU A 71 -15.59 10.63 -2.58
N VAL A 72 -15.98 9.97 -1.49
CA VAL A 72 -15.81 8.52 -1.33
C VAL A 72 -17.08 7.82 -1.77
N ALA A 73 -16.97 7.03 -2.85
CA ALA A 73 -18.05 6.17 -3.30
C ALA A 73 -18.18 4.93 -2.38
N PRO A 74 -19.40 4.40 -2.20
CA PRO A 74 -19.59 3.11 -1.55
C PRO A 74 -18.93 2.00 -2.36
N PHE A 75 -18.65 0.87 -1.71
CA PHE A 75 -18.11 -0.30 -2.37
C PHE A 75 -19.22 -1.15 -2.99
N ASP A 76 -18.94 -1.74 -4.16
CA ASP A 76 -19.76 -2.74 -4.83
C ASP A 76 -19.45 -4.16 -4.30
N GLU A 77 -20.07 -5.16 -4.92
CA GLU A 77 -19.86 -6.58 -4.60
C GLU A 77 -18.41 -7.06 -4.80
N ASN A 78 -17.65 -6.39 -5.66
CA ASN A 78 -16.24 -6.67 -5.92
C ASN A 78 -15.32 -5.96 -4.91
N GLY A 79 -15.86 -5.25 -3.90
CA GLY A 79 -15.04 -4.48 -2.96
C GLY A 79 -14.33 -3.29 -3.63
N MET A 80 -14.88 -2.84 -4.77
CA MET A 80 -14.41 -1.71 -5.57
C MET A 80 -15.37 -0.53 -5.43
N PRO A 81 -14.91 0.73 -5.52
CA PRO A 81 -15.81 1.88 -5.48
C PRO A 81 -16.79 1.84 -6.65
N VAL A 82 -18.07 2.14 -6.39
CA VAL A 82 -19.10 2.23 -7.44
C VAL A 82 -18.70 3.28 -8.48
N GLN A 83 -18.46 2.82 -9.70
CA GLN A 83 -17.97 3.67 -10.78
C GLN A 83 -19.02 4.66 -11.27
N ASN A 84 -18.56 5.82 -11.75
CA ASN A 84 -19.40 6.87 -12.35
C ASN A 84 -20.53 7.41 -11.43
N LEU A 85 -20.44 7.19 -10.11
CA LEU A 85 -21.47 7.63 -9.17
C LEU A 85 -21.62 9.15 -9.11
N PHE A 86 -20.50 9.88 -9.21
CA PHE A 86 -20.42 11.33 -9.01
C PHE A 86 -20.43 12.13 -10.32
N LYS A 87 -21.09 11.63 -11.37
CA LYS A 87 -21.27 12.38 -12.63
C LYS A 87 -22.11 13.63 -12.38
N ALA A 88 -21.63 14.78 -12.84
CA ALA A 88 -22.21 16.09 -12.56
C ALA A 88 -23.37 16.43 -13.50
N THR A 89 -24.33 15.51 -13.66
CA THR A 89 -25.39 15.62 -14.68
C THR A 89 -26.31 16.83 -14.48
N THR A 90 -26.51 17.26 -13.23
CA THR A 90 -27.27 18.48 -12.89
C THR A 90 -26.68 19.16 -11.64
N PRO A 91 -26.87 20.48 -11.48
CA PRO A 91 -26.48 21.18 -10.25
C PRO A 91 -27.13 20.59 -8.99
N HIS A 92 -28.37 20.11 -9.08
CA HIS A 92 -29.06 19.46 -7.95
C HIS A 92 -28.35 18.17 -7.54
N LYS A 93 -27.98 17.31 -8.50
CA LYS A 93 -27.23 16.08 -8.21
C LYS A 93 -25.89 16.40 -7.56
N VAL A 94 -25.17 17.40 -8.06
CA VAL A 94 -23.89 17.84 -7.46
C VAL A 94 -24.09 18.25 -6.00
N MET A 95 -25.11 19.06 -5.70
CA MET A 95 -25.41 19.48 -4.33
C MET A 95 -25.80 18.30 -3.43
N GLU A 96 -26.54 17.33 -3.97
CA GLU A 96 -26.95 16.12 -3.27
C GLU A 96 -25.75 15.22 -2.96
N ASP A 97 -24.87 15.00 -3.94
CA ASP A 97 -23.67 14.17 -3.77
C ASP A 97 -22.73 14.76 -2.71
N VAL A 98 -22.48 16.08 -2.74
CA VAL A 98 -21.65 16.76 -1.73
C VAL A 98 -22.25 16.66 -0.32
N LYS A 99 -23.57 16.63 -0.20
CA LYS A 99 -24.27 16.54 1.10
C LYS A 99 -24.25 15.11 1.66
N ASN A 100 -24.38 14.11 0.78
CA ASN A 100 -24.66 12.74 1.19
C ASN A 100 -23.40 11.86 1.28
N TYR A 101 -22.32 12.22 0.60
CA TYR A 101 -21.09 11.41 0.58
C TYR A 101 -19.94 12.10 1.32
N PRO A 102 -19.12 11.34 2.06
CA PRO A 102 -17.98 11.91 2.77
C PRO A 102 -16.85 12.27 1.80
N THR A 103 -16.09 13.30 2.14
CA THR A 103 -14.83 13.64 1.45
C THR A 103 -13.71 12.69 1.89
N GLY A 104 -12.94 12.19 0.92
CA GLY A 104 -11.81 11.31 1.15
C GLY A 104 -10.68 12.03 1.90
N ASN A 105 -10.03 11.31 2.82
CA ASN A 105 -8.86 11.78 3.55
C ASN A 105 -7.61 10.92 3.28
N TYR A 106 -7.74 9.90 2.43
CA TYR A 106 -6.62 9.11 1.90
C TYR A 106 -6.76 8.90 0.39
N ALA A 107 -5.62 8.88 -0.30
CA ALA A 107 -5.47 8.23 -1.60
C ALA A 107 -5.04 6.79 -1.33
N TYR A 108 -5.93 5.85 -1.59
CA TYR A 108 -5.63 4.43 -1.56
C TYR A 108 -5.07 4.02 -2.92
N VAL A 109 -3.93 3.35 -2.95
CA VAL A 109 -3.21 3.01 -4.19
C VAL A 109 -2.85 1.54 -4.17
N MET A 110 -3.02 0.88 -5.32
CA MET A 110 -2.46 -0.43 -5.59
C MET A 110 -1.39 -0.31 -6.67
N LEU A 111 -0.19 -0.80 -6.36
CA LEU A 111 0.92 -0.89 -7.30
C LEU A 111 1.12 -2.33 -7.76
N ALA A 112 1.40 -2.51 -9.05
CA ALA A 112 1.91 -3.75 -9.59
C ALA A 112 3.42 -3.65 -9.75
N VAL A 113 4.16 -4.52 -9.06
CA VAL A 113 5.63 -4.57 -9.09
C VAL A 113 6.07 -5.74 -9.96
N PRO A 114 6.72 -5.51 -11.12
CA PRO A 114 7.27 -6.58 -11.93
C PRO A 114 8.35 -7.37 -11.17
N LEU A 115 8.48 -8.66 -11.48
CA LEU A 115 9.51 -9.52 -10.90
C LEU A 115 10.88 -9.36 -11.57
N VAL A 116 11.30 -8.11 -11.79
CA VAL A 116 12.57 -7.75 -12.41
C VAL A 116 13.27 -6.72 -11.53
N ALA A 117 14.53 -6.99 -11.19
CA ALA A 117 15.31 -6.09 -10.35
C ALA A 117 15.45 -4.71 -11.02
N GLY A 118 15.10 -3.66 -10.28
CA GLY A 118 15.18 -2.28 -10.77
C GLY A 118 14.00 -1.84 -11.66
N ALA A 119 13.02 -2.72 -11.94
CA ALA A 119 11.80 -2.31 -12.64
C ALA A 119 11.01 -1.31 -11.80
N ALA A 120 10.44 -0.30 -12.46
CA ALA A 120 9.56 0.65 -11.80
C ALA A 120 8.20 -0.01 -11.50
N PRO A 121 7.59 0.25 -10.33
CA PRO A 121 6.21 -0.14 -10.08
C PRO A 121 5.25 0.58 -11.04
N PHE A 122 4.19 -0.12 -11.46
CA PHE A 122 3.09 0.43 -12.23
C PHE A 122 1.93 0.78 -11.30
N VAL A 123 1.34 1.97 -11.45
CA VAL A 123 0.14 2.37 -10.70
C VAL A 123 -1.07 1.67 -11.31
N LEU A 124 -1.53 0.60 -10.68
CA LEU A 124 -2.59 -0.24 -11.21
C LEU A 124 -3.98 0.33 -10.90
N TYR A 125 -4.11 0.99 -9.75
CA TYR A 125 -5.38 1.50 -9.27
C TYR A 125 -5.13 2.59 -8.24
N PHE A 126 -6.05 3.57 -8.19
CA PHE A 126 -6.19 4.45 -7.05
C PHE A 126 -7.65 4.82 -6.80
N ALA A 127 -7.97 5.18 -5.55
CA ALA A 127 -9.25 5.79 -5.20
C ALA A 127 -9.15 6.67 -3.95
N CYS A 128 -10.04 7.65 -3.84
CA CYS A 128 -10.30 8.32 -2.59
C CYS A 128 -10.93 7.37 -1.56
N SER A 129 -10.43 7.45 -0.33
CA SER A 129 -10.89 6.61 0.77
C SER A 129 -11.05 7.46 2.03
N ASP A 130 -12.09 7.17 2.80
CA ASP A 130 -12.27 7.65 4.17
C ASP A 130 -11.68 6.67 5.20
N ASN A 131 -11.00 5.64 4.69
CA ASN A 131 -10.44 4.53 5.45
C ASN A 131 -11.50 3.79 6.28
N LYS A 132 -12.70 3.56 5.73
CA LYS A 132 -13.76 2.74 6.35
C LYS A 132 -14.09 1.42 5.65
N PHE A 133 -13.37 1.06 4.58
CA PHE A 133 -13.48 -0.27 3.98
C PHE A 133 -13.21 -1.36 5.03
N THR A 134 -13.71 -2.55 4.77
CA THR A 134 -13.62 -3.73 5.64
C THR A 134 -12.64 -4.76 5.06
N HIS A 135 -12.32 -5.79 5.84
CA HIS A 135 -11.53 -6.91 5.33
C HIS A 135 -12.29 -7.75 4.29
N VAL A 136 -13.63 -7.69 4.28
CA VAL A 136 -14.46 -8.34 3.25
C VAL A 136 -14.28 -7.63 1.91
N ASP A 137 -14.31 -6.29 1.91
CA ASP A 137 -14.06 -5.48 0.71
C ASP A 137 -12.67 -5.75 0.13
N VAL A 138 -11.66 -5.94 1.00
CA VAL A 138 -10.30 -6.33 0.57
C VAL A 138 -10.30 -7.69 -0.11
N LEU A 139 -10.96 -8.71 0.49
CA LEU A 139 -10.99 -10.06 -0.07
C LEU A 139 -11.72 -10.10 -1.43
N ASN A 140 -12.86 -9.41 -1.53
CA ASN A 140 -13.60 -9.31 -2.79
C ASN A 140 -12.77 -8.61 -3.86
N ARG A 141 -12.07 -7.52 -3.50
CA ARG A 141 -11.17 -6.80 -4.41
C ARG A 141 -10.04 -7.69 -4.90
N TRP A 142 -9.42 -8.47 -4.02
CA TRP A 142 -8.35 -9.37 -4.41
C TRP A 142 -8.83 -10.47 -5.35
N ALA A 143 -10.01 -11.04 -5.10
CA ALA A 143 -10.61 -12.03 -5.98
C ALA A 143 -10.92 -11.44 -7.37
N TYR A 144 -11.54 -10.26 -7.41
CA TYR A 144 -11.82 -9.54 -8.64
C TYR A 144 -10.52 -9.19 -9.40
N LEU A 145 -9.48 -8.75 -8.68
CA LEU A 145 -8.18 -8.43 -9.26
C LEU A 145 -7.51 -9.67 -9.90
N GLU A 146 -7.58 -10.83 -9.25
CA GLU A 146 -7.09 -12.10 -9.80
C GLU A 146 -7.82 -12.47 -11.09
N GLU A 147 -9.14 -12.34 -11.10
CA GLU A 147 -9.96 -12.61 -12.28
C GLU A 147 -9.55 -11.72 -13.46
N VAL A 148 -9.55 -10.40 -13.27
CA VAL A 148 -9.28 -9.46 -14.37
C VAL A 148 -7.84 -9.57 -14.89
N LEU A 149 -6.84 -9.74 -14.02
CA LEU A 149 -5.45 -9.89 -14.45
C LEU A 149 -5.19 -11.25 -15.11
N SER A 150 -5.79 -12.32 -14.60
CA SER A 150 -5.64 -13.66 -15.20
C SER A 150 -6.29 -13.73 -16.59
N SER A 151 -7.37 -12.98 -16.84
CA SER A 151 -8.03 -12.90 -18.15
C SER A 151 -7.11 -12.41 -19.27
N VAL A 152 -6.09 -11.62 -18.93
CA VAL A 152 -5.07 -11.12 -19.87
C VAL A 152 -3.72 -11.83 -19.73
N GLY A 153 -3.68 -12.93 -18.98
CA GLY A 153 -2.49 -13.78 -18.81
C GLY A 153 -1.48 -13.25 -17.78
N ILE A 154 -1.83 -12.26 -16.96
CA ILE A 154 -0.97 -11.74 -15.90
C ILE A 154 -1.20 -12.54 -14.61
N ARG A 155 -0.13 -13.12 -14.07
CA ARG A 155 -0.17 -13.87 -12.81
C ARG A 155 0.19 -12.98 -11.61
N ILE A 156 -0.65 -12.97 -10.59
CA ILE A 156 -0.29 -12.38 -9.30
C ILE A 156 0.54 -13.37 -8.50
N VAL A 157 1.71 -12.93 -8.03
CA VAL A 157 2.68 -13.79 -7.33
C VAL A 157 2.74 -13.55 -5.84
N SER A 158 2.28 -12.39 -5.38
CA SER A 158 2.16 -12.07 -3.96
C SER A 158 1.28 -10.84 -3.75
N TYR A 159 0.70 -10.75 -2.55
CA TYR A 159 0.06 -9.54 -2.05
C TYR A 159 0.88 -8.97 -0.90
N ASN A 160 1.13 -7.67 -0.95
CA ASN A 160 2.01 -6.97 -0.02
C ASN A 160 1.25 -5.79 0.55
N ALA A 161 1.27 -5.64 1.87
CA ALA A 161 0.63 -4.53 2.54
C ALA A 161 1.39 -4.13 3.81
N ASP A 162 1.02 -2.98 4.34
CA ASP A 162 1.54 -2.46 5.59
C ASP A 162 0.86 -3.14 6.81
N GLY A 163 0.90 -2.47 7.95
CA GLY A 163 0.29 -2.92 9.19
C GLY A 163 -1.21 -2.68 9.35
N ASP A 164 -1.96 -2.32 8.31
CA ASP A 164 -3.40 -2.02 8.38
C ASP A 164 -4.20 -3.24 8.89
N PRO A 165 -4.98 -3.13 9.97
CA PRO A 165 -5.72 -4.26 10.55
C PRO A 165 -6.65 -5.00 9.58
N ARG A 166 -7.21 -4.33 8.57
CA ARG A 166 -8.13 -4.94 7.59
C ARG A 166 -7.37 -5.75 6.56
N LEU A 167 -6.28 -5.20 6.03
CA LEU A 167 -5.36 -5.94 5.15
C LEU A 167 -4.78 -7.14 5.91
N LEU A 168 -4.35 -6.96 7.16
CA LEU A 168 -3.86 -8.05 8.00
C LEU A 168 -4.91 -9.14 8.24
N LYS A 169 -6.17 -8.78 8.47
CA LYS A 169 -7.24 -9.76 8.62
C LYS A 169 -7.50 -10.51 7.32
N ALA A 170 -7.52 -9.83 6.18
CA ALA A 170 -7.65 -10.46 4.86
C ALA A 170 -6.47 -11.40 4.56
N MET A 171 -5.24 -10.99 4.86
CA MET A 171 -4.03 -11.81 4.72
C MET A 171 -4.11 -13.09 5.56
N ASN A 172 -4.56 -12.98 6.82
CA ASN A 172 -4.71 -14.14 7.71
C ASN A 172 -5.75 -15.13 7.18
N ILE A 173 -6.91 -14.64 6.72
CA ILE A 173 -7.96 -15.48 6.12
C ILE A 173 -7.43 -16.19 4.88
N ARG A 174 -6.77 -15.46 3.97
CA ARG A 174 -6.19 -16.04 2.75
C ARG A 174 -5.11 -17.07 3.03
N ALA A 175 -4.30 -16.86 4.07
CA ALA A 175 -3.27 -17.81 4.47
C ALA A 175 -3.81 -18.99 5.30
N CYS A 176 -5.13 -19.02 5.56
CA CYS A 176 -5.82 -19.99 6.41
C CYS A 176 -5.26 -20.04 7.84
N LEU A 177 -4.76 -18.91 8.35
CA LEU A 177 -4.21 -18.78 9.70
C LEU A 177 -5.28 -18.60 10.77
N ASP A 178 -6.52 -18.35 10.36
CA ASP A 178 -7.70 -18.28 11.21
C ASP A 178 -8.40 -19.63 11.38
N GLN A 179 -7.90 -20.68 10.72
CA GLN A 179 -8.41 -22.04 10.80
C GLN A 179 -7.56 -22.91 11.75
N GLU A 180 -8.09 -24.07 12.14
CA GLU A 180 -7.32 -25.03 12.93
C GLU A 180 -6.09 -25.53 12.16
N ARG A 181 -4.96 -25.61 12.87
CA ARG A 181 -3.67 -26.01 12.28
C ARG A 181 -3.74 -27.44 11.77
N GLN A 182 -3.54 -27.60 10.47
CA GLN A 182 -3.36 -28.90 9.85
C GLN A 182 -1.87 -29.32 9.97
N PRO A 183 -1.58 -30.60 10.25
CA PRO A 183 -0.20 -31.09 10.25
C PRO A 183 0.46 -30.91 8.88
N SER A 184 1.58 -30.18 8.83
CA SER A 184 2.36 -30.01 7.61
C SER A 184 3.47 -31.04 7.51
N PRO A 185 3.65 -31.72 6.36
CA PRO A 185 4.81 -32.59 6.11
C PRO A 185 6.16 -31.87 6.22
N LEU A 186 6.16 -30.53 6.10
CA LEU A 186 7.36 -29.70 6.20
C LEU A 186 7.73 -29.38 7.67
N GLY A 187 6.87 -29.73 8.63
CA GLY A 187 7.08 -29.56 10.07
C GLY A 187 6.14 -28.54 10.71
N GLY A 188 6.09 -28.52 12.05
CA GLY A 188 5.13 -27.72 12.82
C GLY A 188 5.25 -26.20 12.71
N TYR A 189 6.30 -25.69 12.06
CA TYR A 189 6.49 -24.27 11.77
C TYR A 189 5.86 -23.84 10.43
N TYR A 190 5.45 -24.78 9.59
CA TYR A 190 4.79 -24.52 8.30
C TYR A 190 3.29 -24.58 8.48
N ILE A 191 2.69 -23.44 8.82
CA ILE A 191 1.27 -23.33 9.20
C ILE A 191 0.38 -22.73 8.11
N VAL A 192 0.96 -22.24 7.02
CA VAL A 192 0.20 -21.71 5.88
C VAL A 192 -0.30 -22.89 5.04
N ASN A 193 -1.61 -22.92 4.81
CA ASN A 193 -2.26 -23.94 3.99
C ASN A 193 -3.20 -23.26 2.99
N SER A 194 -2.62 -22.66 1.95
CA SER A 194 -3.36 -21.81 1.01
C SER A 194 -2.92 -22.06 -0.42
N ASN A 195 -3.89 -22.08 -1.34
CA ASN A 195 -3.66 -22.09 -2.79
C ASN A 195 -3.60 -20.67 -3.38
N TYR A 196 -3.80 -19.63 -2.58
CA TYR A 196 -3.70 -18.24 -3.02
C TYR A 196 -2.23 -17.81 -3.13
N ALA A 197 -1.99 -16.71 -3.86
CA ALA A 197 -0.70 -16.06 -3.84
C ALA A 197 -0.30 -15.70 -2.39
N PRO A 198 0.99 -15.89 -2.02
CA PRO A 198 1.46 -15.61 -0.66
C PRO A 198 1.30 -14.13 -0.29
N ASN A 199 1.03 -13.89 0.99
CA ASN A 199 0.95 -12.56 1.57
C ASN A 199 2.26 -12.20 2.25
N ALA A 200 2.71 -10.95 2.11
CA ALA A 200 3.87 -10.41 2.83
C ALA A 200 3.53 -9.06 3.48
N GLN A 201 4.07 -8.84 4.68
CA GLN A 201 4.00 -7.54 5.34
C GLN A 201 5.26 -6.72 5.02
N ASP A 202 5.12 -5.39 4.98
CA ASP A 202 6.29 -4.51 4.94
C ASP A 202 7.19 -4.74 6.16
N ALA A 203 8.38 -5.30 5.88
CA ALA A 203 9.39 -5.56 6.87
C ALA A 203 9.85 -4.28 7.59
N THR A 204 9.88 -3.14 6.90
CA THR A 204 10.25 -1.83 7.49
C THR A 204 9.28 -1.48 8.61
N HIS A 205 7.98 -1.59 8.34
CA HIS A 205 6.93 -1.34 9.30
C HIS A 205 6.98 -2.33 10.49
N GLY A 206 7.14 -3.62 10.21
CA GLY A 206 7.28 -4.65 11.26
C GLY A 206 8.48 -4.41 12.18
N THR A 207 9.61 -4.03 11.59
CA THR A 207 10.84 -3.72 12.32
C THR A 207 10.67 -2.46 13.18
N ASN A 208 10.02 -1.41 12.68
CA ASN A 208 9.69 -0.22 13.46
C ASN A 208 8.74 -0.53 14.62
N LYS A 209 7.74 -1.40 14.41
CA LYS A 209 6.86 -1.91 15.49
C LYS A 209 7.67 -2.62 16.58
N PHE A 210 8.61 -3.49 16.20
CA PHE A 210 9.52 -4.15 17.14
C PHE A 210 10.33 -3.15 17.97
N ARG A 211 11.00 -2.18 17.33
CA ARG A 211 11.73 -1.10 18.05
C ARG A 211 10.82 -0.36 19.01
N ASN A 212 9.66 0.09 18.55
CA ASN A 212 8.72 0.85 19.36
C ASN A 212 8.28 0.05 20.58
N ARG A 213 8.06 -1.27 20.40
CA ARG A 213 7.73 -2.19 21.47
C ARG A 213 8.88 -2.32 22.47
N LEU A 214 10.10 -2.64 22.02
CA LEU A 214 11.30 -2.78 22.84
C LEU A 214 11.62 -1.52 23.67
N LEU A 215 11.34 -0.34 23.13
CA LEU A 215 11.61 0.93 23.79
C LEU A 215 10.48 1.41 24.71
N THR A 216 9.30 0.80 24.65
CA THR A 216 8.15 1.16 25.51
C THR A 216 7.85 0.11 26.57
N LYS A 217 8.08 -1.17 26.29
CA LYS A 217 7.89 -2.28 27.24
C LYS A 217 9.03 -3.28 27.09
N ASP A 218 9.30 -4.00 28.18
CA ASP A 218 10.23 -5.12 28.14
C ASP A 218 9.64 -6.26 27.30
N LEU A 219 10.52 -6.95 26.57
CA LEU A 219 10.23 -8.08 25.71
C LEU A 219 10.87 -9.34 26.31
N ILE A 220 10.13 -10.43 26.29
CA ILE A 220 10.64 -11.74 26.70
C ILE A 220 11.00 -12.51 25.44
N ILE A 221 12.26 -12.96 25.35
CA ILE A 221 12.78 -13.78 24.25
C ILE A 221 13.48 -14.99 24.88
N GLY A 222 12.86 -16.16 24.79
CA GLY A 222 13.28 -17.34 25.55
C GLY A 222 13.23 -17.05 27.05
N ASP A 223 14.34 -17.33 27.74
CA ASP A 223 14.49 -17.09 29.18
C ASP A 223 14.99 -15.67 29.51
N TYR A 224 15.15 -14.82 28.50
CA TYR A 224 15.73 -13.48 28.66
C TYR A 224 14.67 -12.40 28.54
N THR A 225 14.79 -11.40 29.41
CA THR A 225 14.03 -10.15 29.30
C THR A 225 14.94 -9.08 28.73
N ILE A 226 14.58 -8.51 27.57
CA ILE A 226 15.26 -7.38 26.95
C ILE A 226 14.39 -6.14 27.01
N GLY A 227 15.01 -4.96 27.01
CA GLY A 227 14.30 -3.72 27.25
C GLY A 227 15.18 -2.49 27.13
N LYS A 228 14.56 -1.31 27.21
CA LYS A 228 15.26 -0.02 27.07
C LYS A 228 16.38 0.17 28.11
N CYS A 229 16.23 -0.41 29.31
CA CYS A 229 17.25 -0.33 30.36
C CYS A 229 18.58 -0.96 29.92
N HIS A 230 18.55 -2.09 29.20
CA HIS A 230 19.73 -2.77 28.67
C HIS A 230 20.46 -1.89 27.65
N LEU A 231 19.72 -1.29 26.71
CA LEU A 231 20.27 -0.35 25.73
C LEU A 231 20.86 0.90 26.39
N THR A 232 20.20 1.40 27.44
CA THR A 232 20.67 2.54 28.23
C THR A 232 21.98 2.20 28.94
N THR A 233 22.08 1.00 29.53
CA THR A 233 23.31 0.51 30.16
C THR A 233 24.43 0.35 29.13
N LEU A 234 24.13 -0.18 27.94
CA LEU A 234 25.09 -0.34 26.86
C LEU A 234 25.70 1.02 26.45
N ILE A 235 24.86 2.02 26.20
CA ILE A 235 25.29 3.38 25.80
C ILE A 235 26.09 4.07 26.93
N LYS A 236 25.75 3.84 28.21
CA LYS A 236 26.44 4.46 29.34
C LYS A 236 27.79 3.82 29.66
N LYS A 237 27.90 2.49 29.55
CA LYS A 237 29.07 1.74 30.02
C LYS A 237 30.14 1.52 28.96
N TYR A 238 29.75 1.43 27.68
CA TYR A 238 30.64 1.06 26.60
C TYR A 238 30.87 2.22 25.64
N LYS A 239 31.97 2.18 24.88
CA LYS A 239 32.32 3.24 23.93
C LYS A 239 31.49 3.06 22.65
N LYS A 240 31.02 4.17 22.07
CA LYS A 240 30.17 4.18 20.85
C LYS A 240 30.70 3.30 19.71
N PHE A 241 32.01 3.27 19.46
CA PHE A 241 32.55 2.47 18.35
C PHE A 241 32.33 0.96 18.51
N GLN A 242 32.02 0.48 19.73
CA GLN A 242 31.76 -0.92 20.01
C GLN A 242 30.32 -1.33 19.69
N HIS A 243 29.37 -0.38 19.69
CA HIS A 243 27.93 -0.68 19.56
C HIS A 243 27.16 0.23 18.59
N GLY A 244 27.75 1.30 18.07
CA GLY A 244 27.16 2.22 17.07
C GLY A 244 26.03 3.14 17.56
N LEU A 245 25.34 2.80 18.65
CA LEU A 245 24.18 3.53 19.18
C LEU A 245 24.50 4.93 19.76
N THR A 246 23.54 5.84 19.65
CA THR A 246 23.49 7.13 20.36
C THR A 246 22.19 7.29 21.14
N TRP A 247 22.14 8.26 22.06
CA TRP A 247 20.93 8.59 22.82
C TRP A 247 19.70 8.91 21.95
N SER A 248 19.92 9.48 20.77
CA SER A 248 18.86 9.73 19.79
C SER A 248 18.27 8.45 19.20
N ASP A 249 19.05 7.37 19.11
CA ASP A 249 18.60 6.13 18.47
C ASP A 249 17.54 5.41 19.34
N ILE A 250 17.63 5.57 20.67
CA ILE A 250 16.66 5.03 21.64
C ILE A 250 15.58 6.04 22.04
N ASN A 251 15.46 7.15 21.30
CA ASN A 251 14.43 8.17 21.51
C ASN A 251 13.21 7.91 20.61
N LEU A 252 12.03 7.83 21.20
CA LEU A 252 10.75 7.56 20.52
C LEU A 252 9.99 8.80 20.05
N LYS A 253 10.60 9.99 20.06
CA LYS A 253 9.95 11.21 19.55
C LYS A 253 9.51 11.06 18.09
N ASP A 254 10.32 10.38 17.28
CA ASP A 254 10.00 10.02 15.91
C ASP A 254 9.93 8.49 15.78
N LYS A 255 8.68 8.00 15.66
CA LYS A 255 8.37 6.57 15.57
C LYS A 255 8.47 6.01 14.16
N MET A 256 8.58 6.87 13.15
CA MET A 256 8.59 6.50 11.74
C MET A 256 10.01 6.39 11.17
N LYS A 257 11.00 7.03 11.81
CA LYS A 257 12.41 6.92 11.42
C LYS A 257 12.92 5.48 11.47
N TYR A 258 13.28 4.96 10.29
CA TYR A 258 13.84 3.62 10.15
C TYR A 258 15.35 3.52 10.47
N ALA A 259 16.13 4.58 10.25
CA ALA A 259 17.59 4.52 10.49
C ALA A 259 17.97 4.15 11.95
N PRO A 260 17.33 4.70 13.01
CA PRO A 260 17.52 4.24 14.38
C PRO A 260 17.15 2.78 14.59
N THR A 261 16.08 2.32 13.95
CA THR A 261 15.60 0.93 13.99
C THR A 261 16.65 -0.03 13.46
N LEU A 262 17.23 0.28 12.30
CA LEU A 262 18.25 -0.56 11.69
C LEU A 262 19.50 -0.70 12.57
N LYS A 263 19.90 0.35 13.29
CA LYS A 263 21.04 0.29 14.22
C LYS A 263 20.78 -0.56 15.46
N LEU A 264 19.52 -0.70 15.88
CA LEU A 264 19.17 -1.50 17.07
C LEU A 264 19.18 -3.00 16.79
N ILE A 265 19.16 -3.40 15.52
CA ILE A 265 18.99 -4.79 15.08
C ILE A 265 20.25 -5.33 14.40
N LYS A 266 21.20 -4.44 14.05
CA LYS A 266 22.56 -4.78 13.63
C LYS A 266 23.46 -5.02 14.84
#